data_AF-A0A0Q9PWW8-F1
#
_entry.id   AF-A0A0Q9PWW8-F1
#
_cell.length_a   1.000
_cell.length_b   1.000
_cell.length_c   1.000
_cell.angle_alpha   90.00
_cell.angle_beta   90.00
_cell.angle_gamma   90.00
#
_symmetry.space_group_name_H-M   'P 1'
#
loop_
_entity.id
_entity.type
_entity.pdbx_description
1 polymer ?
#
loop_
_entity_poly.entity_id
_entity_poly.type
_entity_poly.pdbx_seq_one_letter_code
_entity_poly.pdbx_strand_id
1 'polypeptide(L)' 'MTARSGGSHSRPEPDSRNDGEVIEEALQLIREVDSTPLVHMTPLFYQHAYEELRMTTLDLLRILGHEAE' A
#
# COMPACT_ATOMS: atom_id res chain seq x y z
N MET A 1 16.88 30.17 -32.06
CA MET A 1 16.02 29.00 -32.36
C MET A 1 16.22 28.00 -31.24
N THR A 2 15.20 27.82 -30.41
CA THR A 2 15.15 26.93 -29.24
C THR A 2 14.79 25.52 -29.66
N ALA A 3 15.57 24.53 -29.24
CA ALA A 3 15.16 23.13 -29.21
C ALA A 3 15.33 22.62 -27.77
N ARG A 4 14.23 22.60 -27.04
CA ARG A 4 14.08 21.83 -25.80
C ARG A 4 13.93 20.37 -26.20
N SER A 5 14.84 19.51 -25.75
CA SER A 5 14.68 18.06 -25.88
C SER A 5 14.85 17.40 -24.52
N GLY A 6 13.85 16.58 -24.18
CA GLY A 6 13.98 15.50 -23.21
C GLY A 6 13.81 15.90 -21.76
N GLY A 7 12.58 16.16 -21.34
CA GLY A 7 12.20 15.89 -19.96
C GLY A 7 12.36 14.39 -19.73
N SER A 8 13.42 14.00 -19.03
CA SER A 8 13.56 12.67 -18.47
C SER A 8 12.42 12.48 -17.47
N HIS A 9 11.30 11.90 -17.92
CA HIS A 9 10.35 11.27 -17.03
C HIS A 9 11.12 10.14 -16.34
N SER A 10 11.60 10.40 -15.13
CA SER A 10 12.05 9.36 -14.23
C SER A 10 10.88 8.42 -14.04
N ARG A 11 10.91 7.31 -14.78
CA ARG A 11 9.98 6.20 -14.59
C ARG A 11 10.05 5.85 -13.09
N PRO A 12 8.93 5.78 -12.36
CA PRO A 12 8.99 5.36 -10.96
C PRO A 12 9.72 4.02 -10.93
N GLU A 13 10.74 3.92 -10.08
CA GLU A 13 11.47 2.67 -9.90
C GLU A 13 10.43 1.59 -9.57
N PRO A 14 10.52 0.40 -10.19
CA PRO A 14 9.61 -0.68 -9.84
C PRO A 14 9.84 -0.95 -8.36
N ASP A 15 8.82 -0.65 -7.56
CA ASP A 15 8.75 -1.05 -6.18
C ASP A 15 9.02 -2.57 -6.16
N SER A 16 10.20 -2.95 -5.69
CA SER A 16 10.80 -4.28 -5.88
C SER A 16 10.03 -5.41 -5.20
N ARG A 17 8.93 -5.07 -4.52
CA ARG A 17 8.02 -6.02 -3.91
C ARG A 17 7.24 -6.76 -4.98
N ASN A 18 7.27 -8.08 -4.88
CA ASN A 18 6.46 -8.93 -5.73
C ASN A 18 4.98 -8.70 -5.39
N ASP A 19 4.12 -8.51 -6.40
CA ASP A 19 2.68 -8.33 -6.22
C ASP A 19 2.07 -9.46 -5.35
N GLY A 20 2.59 -10.68 -5.44
CA GLY A 20 2.18 -11.80 -4.60
C GLY A 20 2.47 -11.59 -3.12
N GLU A 21 3.62 -11.00 -2.77
CA GLU A 21 3.98 -10.69 -1.37
C GLU A 21 3.04 -9.63 -0.80
N VAL A 22 2.72 -8.59 -1.58
CA VAL A 22 1.78 -7.54 -1.18
C VAL A 22 0.38 -8.13 -0.90
N ILE A 23 -0.08 -9.05 -1.74
CA ILE A 23 -1.37 -9.73 -1.55
C ILE A 23 -1.34 -10.62 -0.30
N GLU A 24 -0.26 -11.36 -0.07
CA GLU A 24 -0.10 -12.20 1.12
C GLU A 24 -0.10 -11.39 2.41
N GLU A 25 0.61 -10.26 2.43
CA GLU A 25 0.64 -9.31 3.54
C GLU A 25 -0.74 -8.71 3.80
N ALA A 26 -1.47 -8.32 2.75
CA ALA A 26 -2.82 -7.80 2.88
C ALA A 26 -3.78 -8.81 3.52
N LEU A 27 -3.72 -10.06 3.10
CA LEU A 27 -4.51 -11.14 3.68
C LEU A 27 -4.12 -11.41 5.14
N GLN A 28 -2.84 -11.26 5.48
CA GLN A 28 -2.38 -11.44 6.86
C GLN A 28 -2.88 -10.33 7.77
N LEU A 29 -2.80 -9.08 7.32
CA LEU A 29 -3.28 -7.92 8.06
C LEU A 29 -4.79 -8.03 8.37
N ILE A 30 -5.60 -8.42 7.37
CA ILE A 30 -7.04 -8.63 7.57
C ILE A 30 -7.30 -9.71 8.62
N ARG A 31 -6.58 -10.84 8.55
CA ARG A 31 -6.71 -11.92 9.54
C ARG A 31 -6.34 -11.46 10.95
N GLU A 32 -5.31 -10.64 11.09
CA GLU A 32 -4.90 -10.10 12.40
C GLU A 32 -5.98 -9.21 12.99
N VAL A 33 -6.52 -8.28 12.20
CA VAL A 33 -7.62 -7.41 12.64
C VAL A 33 -8.86 -8.23 13.02
N ASP A 34 -9.25 -9.20 12.20
CA ASP A 34 -10.43 -10.05 12.45
C ASP A 34 -10.27 -10.99 13.64
N SER A 35 -9.04 -11.47 13.89
CA SER A 35 -8.76 -12.39 15.00
C SER A 35 -8.46 -11.68 16.32
N THR A 36 -8.26 -10.36 16.30
CA THR A 36 -8.02 -9.57 17.51
C THR A 36 -9.32 -9.41 18.30
N PRO A 37 -9.39 -9.92 19.54
CA PRO A 37 -10.58 -9.72 20.38
C PRO A 37 -10.80 -8.23 20.70
N LEU A 38 -12.06 -7.79 20.75
CA LEU A 38 -12.42 -6.39 21.01
C LEU A 38 -11.76 -5.79 22.25
N VAL A 39 -11.55 -6.60 23.29
CA VAL A 39 -10.90 -6.17 24.55
C VAL A 39 -9.43 -5.77 24.37
N HIS A 40 -8.79 -6.22 23.29
CA HIS A 40 -7.41 -5.89 22.93
C HIS A 40 -7.32 -4.77 21.88
N MET A 41 -8.44 -4.36 21.27
CA MET A 41 -8.49 -3.26 20.30
C MET A 41 -8.46 -1.90 21.01
N THR A 42 -7.27 -1.51 21.46
CA THR A 42 -7.03 -0.19 22.06
C THR A 42 -7.12 0.92 21.02
N PRO A 43 -7.26 2.20 21.41
CA PRO A 43 -7.18 3.32 20.47
C PRO A 43 -5.90 3.32 19.61
N LEU A 44 -4.77 2.93 20.20
CA LEU A 44 -3.49 2.82 19.48
C LEU A 44 -3.52 1.68 18.46
N PHE A 45 -4.14 0.55 18.80
CA PHE A 45 -4.37 -0.55 17.86
C PHE A 45 -5.15 -0.06 16.63
N TYR A 46 -6.26 0.67 16.84
CA TYR A 46 -7.04 1.20 15.73
C TYR A 46 -6.27 2.20 14.86
N GLN A 47 -5.48 3.08 15.46
CA GLN A 47 -4.65 4.00 14.71
C GLN A 47 -3.65 3.24 13.82
N HIS A 48 -2.95 2.26 14.40
CA HIS A 48 -1.97 1.46 13.67
C HIS A 48 -2.62 0.62 12.57
N ALA A 49 -3.69 -0.12 12.90
CA ALA A 49 -4.42 -0.93 11.94
C ALA A 49 -4.98 -0.08 10.79
N TYR A 50 -5.45 1.13 11.06
CA TYR A 50 -5.88 2.05 10.02
C TYR A 50 -4.73 2.49 9.10
N GLU A 51 -3.58 2.86 9.66
CA GLU A 51 -2.40 3.26 8.90
C GLU A 51 -1.93 2.11 7.98
N GLU A 52 -1.84 0.89 8.51
CA GLU A 52 -1.46 -0.29 7.74
C GLU A 52 -2.49 -0.62 6.65
N LEU A 53 -3.78 -0.67 6.99
CA LEU A 53 -4.85 -0.94 6.02
C LEU A 53 -4.87 0.10 4.91
N ARG A 54 -4.64 1.37 5.23
CA ARG A 54 -4.55 2.45 4.23
C ARG A 54 -3.39 2.20 3.27
N MET A 55 -2.19 1.96 3.79
CA MET A 55 -1.00 1.72 2.95
C MET A 55 -1.17 0.48 2.08
N THR A 56 -1.59 -0.64 2.67
CA THR A 56 -1.85 -1.88 1.94
C THR A 56 -2.93 -1.70 0.87
N THR A 57 -3.98 -0.92 1.13
CA THR A 57 -5.02 -0.63 0.12
C THR A 57 -4.45 0.14 -1.06
N LEU A 58 -3.55 1.10 -0.82
CA LEU A 58 -2.87 1.85 -1.89
C LEU A 58 -1.97 0.92 -2.71
N ASP A 59 -1.23 0.01 -2.07
CA ASP A 59 -0.40 -0.98 -2.76
C ASP A 59 -1.23 -1.94 -3.62
N LEU A 60 -2.38 -2.39 -3.10
CA LEU A 60 -3.33 -3.20 -3.87
C LEU A 60 -3.91 -2.44 -5.06
N LEU A 61 -4.26 -1.16 -4.89
CA LEU A 61 -4.72 -0.32 -5.99
C LEU A 61 -3.64 -0.14 -7.06
N ARG A 62 -2.37 0.02 -6.66
CA ARG A 62 -1.21 0.07 -7.56
C ARG A 62 -1.11 -1.21 -8.40
N ILE A 63 -1.26 -2.39 -7.78
CA ILE A 63 -1.26 -3.69 -8.48
C ILE A 63 -2.39 -3.77 -9.51
N LEU A 64 -3.56 -3.22 -9.18
CA LEU A 64 -4.71 -3.14 -10.09
C LEU A 64 -4.56 -2.08 -11.19
N GLY A 65 -3.47 -1.29 -11.19
CA GLY A 65 -3.22 -0.24 -12.18
C GLY A 65 -3.96 1.07 -11.89
N HIS A 66 -4.40 1.28 -10.65
CA HIS A 66 -4.98 2.54 -10.19
C HIS A 66 -3.94 3.37 -9.43
N GLU A 67 -3.72 4.61 -9.86
CA GLU A 67 -2.97 5.59 -9.08
C GLU A 67 -3.94 6.25 -8.09
N ALA A 68 -3.73 6.01 -6.80
CA ALA A 68 -4.44 6.71 -5.74
C ALA A 68 -3.61 7.93 -5.30
N GLU A 69 -4.13 9.13 -5.55
CA GLU A 69 -3.54 10.42 -5.14
C GLU A 69 -3.61 10.66 -3.62
#